data_AF-A0A1Y4UIG4-F1
#
_entry.id   AF-A0A1Y4UIG4-F1
#
_cell.length_a   1.000
_cell.length_b   1.000
_cell.length_c   1.000
_cell.angle_alpha   90.00
_cell.angle_beta   90.00
_cell.angle_gamma   90.00
#
_symmetry.space_group_name_H-M   'P 1'
#
loop_
_entity.id
_entity.type
_entity.pdbx_description
1 polymer ?
#
loop_
_entity_poly.entity_id
_entity_poly.type
_entity_poly.pdbx_seq_one_letter_code
_entity_poly.pdbx_strand_id
1 'polypeptide(L)'
;MHLLRKYLDKYFYKAMVKEIKLKISQGTIDDTVVNNIEVVKYAKLDENLIITQLNVNGQDKEVQFNEGFEDSFARDTWSDYVIFGKTKSGQYKIVSLVYGEHFHLNGRDYNRQRNLRHTQYFERRK
;
A
#
# COMPACT_ATOMS: atom_id res chain seq x y z
N MET A 1 -3.27 4.55 15.90
CA MET A 1 -4.56 4.14 15.29
C MET A 1 -5.44 5.32 14.83
N HIS A 2 -5.63 6.37 15.64
CA HIS A 2 -6.50 7.50 15.28
C HIS A 2 -6.07 8.26 14.02
N LEU A 3 -4.76 8.38 13.76
CA LEU A 3 -4.23 9.07 12.58
C LEU A 3 -4.59 8.35 11.26
N LEU A 4 -4.50 7.01 11.20
CA LEU A 4 -4.86 6.25 9.99
C LEU A 4 -6.31 6.48 9.57
N ARG A 5 -7.24 6.57 10.53
CA ARG A 5 -8.67 6.79 10.25
C ARG A 5 -8.94 8.13 9.55
N LYS A 6 -8.08 9.13 9.76
CA LYS A 6 -8.18 10.45 9.12
C LYS A 6 -7.95 10.34 7.61
N TYR A 7 -6.92 9.60 7.20
CA TYR A 7 -6.45 9.55 5.81
C TYR A 7 -7.02 8.40 4.99
N LEU A 8 -7.35 7.28 5.63
CA LEU A 8 -7.84 6.08 4.94
C LEU A 8 -9.37 6.06 4.87
N ASP A 9 -9.89 5.49 3.79
CA ASP A 9 -11.29 5.06 3.69
C ASP A 9 -11.63 4.01 4.78
N LYS A 10 -12.92 3.87 5.10
CA LYS A 10 -13.41 2.94 6.12
C LYS A 10 -12.96 1.48 5.89
N TYR A 11 -13.01 0.99 4.66
CA TYR A 11 -12.65 -0.39 4.32
C TYR A 11 -11.14 -0.57 4.34
N PHE A 12 -10.41 0.34 3.71
CA PHE A 12 -8.95 0.27 3.70
C PHE A 12 -8.36 0.43 5.11
N TYR A 13 -8.90 1.34 5.93
CA TYR A 13 -8.57 1.45 7.35
C TYR A 13 -8.72 0.12 8.08
N LYS A 14 -9.88 -0.54 7.96
CA LYS A 14 -10.13 -1.82 8.66
C LYS A 14 -9.10 -2.88 8.29
N ALA A 15 -8.70 -2.92 7.04
CA ALA A 15 -7.73 -3.88 6.57
C ALA A 15 -6.31 -3.57 7.07
N MET A 16 -5.86 -2.32 6.99
CA MET A 16 -4.57 -1.92 7.55
C MET A 16 -4.49 -2.19 9.05
N VAL A 17 -5.58 -1.99 9.81
CA VAL A 17 -5.63 -2.35 11.24
C VAL A 17 -5.47 -3.86 11.44
N LYS A 18 -6.05 -4.68 10.56
CA LYS A 18 -5.92 -6.14 10.64
C LYS A 18 -4.48 -6.58 10.35
N GLU A 19 -3.84 -6.01 9.33
CA GLU A 19 -2.45 -6.27 8.96
C GLU A 19 -1.49 -5.88 10.10
N ILE A 20 -1.63 -4.68 10.65
CA ILE A 20 -0.81 -4.20 11.78
C ILE A 20 -0.96 -5.15 12.99
N LYS A 21 -2.19 -5.58 13.32
CA LYS A 21 -2.40 -6.54 14.41
C LYS A 21 -1.77 -7.89 14.12
N LEU A 22 -1.78 -8.35 12.87
CA LEU A 22 -1.17 -9.60 12.46
C LEU A 22 0.35 -9.53 12.62
N LYS A 23 1.00 -8.48 12.09
CA LYS A 23 2.46 -8.27 12.24
C LYS A 23 2.88 -8.23 13.70
N ILE A 24 2.17 -7.46 14.54
CA ILE A 24 2.42 -7.41 15.99
C ILE A 24 2.31 -8.81 16.62
N SER A 25 1.30 -9.60 16.25
CA SER A 25 1.14 -10.96 16.78
C SER A 25 2.24 -11.94 16.33
N GLN A 26 2.90 -11.64 15.22
CA GLN A 26 4.04 -12.38 14.68
C GLN A 26 5.37 -11.88 15.24
N GLY A 27 5.36 -10.83 16.06
CA GLY A 27 6.59 -10.23 16.60
C GLY A 27 7.28 -9.28 15.65
N THR A 28 6.58 -8.76 14.64
CA THR A 28 7.15 -7.89 13.60
C THR A 28 6.47 -6.52 13.58
N ILE A 29 7.22 -5.49 13.18
CA ILE A 29 6.73 -4.14 12.89
C ILE A 29 7.39 -3.59 11.63
N ASP A 30 6.69 -2.74 10.90
CA ASP A 30 7.32 -1.94 9.85
C ASP A 30 7.87 -0.65 10.46
N ASP A 31 9.16 -0.42 10.29
CA ASP A 31 9.85 0.82 10.63
C ASP A 31 10.11 1.61 9.34
N THR A 32 9.13 2.43 8.99
CA THR A 32 9.13 3.23 7.75
C THR A 32 9.33 4.71 8.06
N VAL A 33 10.38 5.30 7.48
CA VAL A 33 10.67 6.73 7.46
C VAL A 33 10.59 7.23 6.03
N VAL A 34 9.80 8.27 5.78
CA VAL A 34 9.68 8.89 4.46
C VAL A 34 10.42 10.22 4.46
N ASN A 35 11.44 10.34 3.61
CA ASN A 35 12.23 11.57 3.47
C ASN A 35 11.65 12.48 2.39
N ASN A 36 11.30 11.90 1.24
CA ASN A 36 10.77 12.63 0.10
C ASN A 36 9.78 11.78 -0.70
N ILE A 37 8.78 12.45 -1.29
CA ILE A 37 7.81 11.85 -2.20
C ILE A 37 7.77 12.67 -3.49
N GLU A 38 7.90 12.00 -4.62
CA GLU A 38 7.68 12.57 -5.95
C GLU A 38 6.42 11.95 -6.57
N VAL A 39 5.52 12.80 -7.07
CA VAL A 39 4.40 12.35 -7.90
C VAL A 39 4.88 12.21 -9.34
N VAL A 40 5.06 10.97 -9.80
CA VAL A 40 5.54 10.66 -11.15
C VAL A 40 4.45 10.85 -12.18
N LYS A 41 3.27 10.31 -11.88
CA LYS A 41 2.12 10.32 -12.78
C LYS A 41 0.83 10.23 -12.00
N TYR A 42 -0.25 10.76 -12.55
CA TYR A 42 -1.59 10.51 -12.05
C TYR A 42 -2.56 10.25 -13.20
N ALA A 43 -3.65 9.57 -12.91
CA ALA A 43 -4.77 9.36 -13.82
C ALA A 43 -6.09 9.44 -13.04
N LYS A 44 -7.10 10.08 -13.64
CA LYS A 44 -8.48 9.99 -13.14
C LYS A 44 -9.10 8.71 -13.70
N LEU A 45 -9.55 7.83 -12.81
CA LEU A 45 -10.28 6.62 -13.17
C LEU A 45 -11.77 6.93 -13.34
N ASP A 46 -12.30 7.84 -12.51
CA ASP A 46 -13.62 8.45 -12.63
C ASP A 46 -13.65 9.83 -11.94
N GLU A 47 -14.83 10.45 -11.80
CA GLU A 47 -15.01 11.77 -11.16
C GLU A 47 -14.61 11.82 -9.68
N ASN A 48 -14.60 10.67 -9.02
CA ASN A 48 -14.34 10.49 -7.60
C ASN A 48 -13.09 9.63 -7.33
N LEU A 49 -12.39 9.13 -8.35
CA LEU A 49 -11.30 8.18 -8.18
C LEU A 49 -10.06 8.60 -8.97
N ILE A 50 -8.95 8.75 -8.27
CA ILE A 50 -7.65 9.13 -8.83
C ILE A 50 -6.64 8.07 -8.44
N ILE A 51 -5.83 7.60 -9.40
CA ILE A 51 -4.65 6.80 -9.13
C ILE A 51 -3.41 7.64 -9.36
N THR A 52 -2.46 7.57 -8.43
CA THR A 52 -1.21 8.32 -8.46
C THR A 52 -0.05 7.37 -8.29
N GLN A 53 0.92 7.42 -9.22
CA GLN A 53 2.21 6.78 -9.07
C GLN A 53 3.14 7.70 -8.28
N LEU A 54 3.68 7.20 -7.19
CA LEU A 54 4.63 7.87 -6.33
C LEU A 54 5.99 7.19 -6.44
N ASN A 55 7.05 7.98 -6.47
CA ASN A 55 8.38 7.54 -6.09
C ASN A 55 8.65 8.06 -4.69
N VAL A 56 9.03 7.16 -3.80
CA VAL A 56 9.33 7.49 -2.40
C VAL A 56 10.80 7.23 -2.14
N ASN A 57 11.45 8.20 -1.51
CA ASN A 57 12.79 8.07 -0.97
C ASN A 57 12.66 8.10 0.56
N GLY A 58 13.24 7.13 1.23
CA GLY A 58 13.06 6.92 2.65
C GLY A 58 13.86 5.72 3.15
N GLN A 59 13.44 5.17 4.27
CA GLN A 59 13.85 3.86 4.74
C GLN A 59 12.57 3.10 5.06
N ASP A 60 12.47 1.89 4.55
CA ASP A 60 11.35 1.00 4.83
C ASP A 60 11.91 -0.38 5.13
N LYS A 61 11.77 -0.81 6.39
CA LYS A 61 12.28 -2.10 6.85
C LYS A 61 11.29 -2.79 7.77
N GLU A 62 11.25 -4.11 7.70
CA GLU A 62 10.54 -4.92 8.69
C GLU A 62 11.51 -5.25 9.82
N VAL A 63 11.13 -4.92 11.06
CA VAL A 63 11.91 -5.19 12.27
C VAL A 63 11.18 -6.24 13.10
N GLN A 64 11.89 -7.30 13.48
CA GLN A 64 11.40 -8.27 14.46
C GLN A 64 11.93 -7.95 15.85
N PHE A 65 11.09 -8.11 16.87
CA PHE A 65 11.46 -7.93 18.28
C PHE A 65 11.45 -9.22 19.10
N ASN A 66 11.27 -10.37 18.42
CA ASN A 66 11.44 -11.69 19.01
C ASN A 66 12.79 -12.27 18.51
N GLU A 67 13.55 -12.93 19.40
CA GLU A 67 14.92 -13.38 19.11
C GLU A 67 15.04 -14.31 17.88
N GLY A 68 16.05 -14.07 17.03
CA GLY A 68 16.55 -15.07 16.07
C GLY A 68 16.28 -14.86 14.57
N PHE A 69 16.02 -13.63 14.11
CA PHE A 69 15.75 -13.36 12.68
C PHE A 69 16.67 -12.26 12.13
N GLU A 70 17.25 -12.47 10.94
CA GLU A 70 17.94 -11.44 10.14
C GLU A 70 16.89 -10.67 9.34
N ASP A 71 16.95 -9.32 9.30
CA ASP A 71 15.96 -8.45 8.64
C ASP A 71 15.38 -9.04 7.33
N SER A 72 14.08 -9.35 7.30
CA SER A 72 13.38 -10.00 6.17
C SER A 72 13.29 -9.10 4.94
N PHE A 73 13.32 -7.78 5.13
CA PHE A 73 13.05 -6.79 4.10
C PHE A 73 13.59 -5.42 4.50
N ALA A 74 14.36 -4.79 3.60
CA ALA A 74 14.77 -3.40 3.73
C ALA A 74 14.91 -2.75 2.34
N ARG A 75 14.49 -1.49 2.21
CA ARG A 75 14.64 -0.69 0.99
C ARG A 75 14.74 0.80 1.29
N ASP A 76 15.50 1.52 0.48
CA ASP A 76 15.69 2.97 0.63
C ASP A 76 14.89 3.80 -0.40
N THR A 77 14.41 3.15 -1.45
CA THR A 77 13.57 3.77 -2.48
C THR A 77 12.53 2.79 -2.97
N TRP A 78 11.33 3.28 -3.24
CA TRP A 78 10.27 2.44 -3.79
C TRP A 78 9.27 3.23 -4.62
N SER A 79 8.53 2.50 -5.46
CA SER A 79 7.47 3.07 -6.28
C SER A 79 6.14 2.41 -5.93
N ASP A 80 5.16 3.24 -5.59
CA ASP A 80 3.82 2.80 -5.21
C ASP A 80 2.75 3.45 -6.09
N TYR A 81 1.63 2.76 -6.24
CA TYR A 81 0.40 3.37 -6.74
C TYR A 81 -0.57 3.58 -5.60
N VAL A 82 -0.91 4.84 -5.33
CA VAL A 82 -1.91 5.21 -4.33
C VAL A 82 -3.21 5.55 -5.04
N ILE A 83 -4.31 4.94 -4.59
CA ILE A 83 -5.65 5.25 -5.11
C ILE A 83 -6.37 6.13 -4.09
N PHE A 84 -6.79 7.31 -4.55
CA PHE A 84 -7.56 8.28 -3.79
C PHE A 84 -9.02 8.28 -4.22
N GLY A 85 -9.92 8.09 -3.26
CA GLY A 85 -11.36 8.22 -3.44
C GLY A 85 -11.89 9.50 -2.82
N LYS A 86 -12.75 10.22 -3.54
CA LYS A 86 -13.45 11.42 -3.10
C LYS A 86 -14.66 11.03 -2.26
N THR A 87 -14.73 11.54 -1.04
CA THR A 87 -15.88 11.34 -0.15
C THR A 87 -17.07 12.19 -0.58
N LYS A 88 -18.25 11.91 -0.03
CA LYS A 88 -19.44 12.76 -0.20
C LYS A 88 -19.22 14.21 0.25
N SER A 89 -18.29 14.45 1.19
CA SER A 89 -17.90 15.79 1.64
C SER A 89 -16.86 16.46 0.74
N GLY A 90 -16.46 15.83 -0.36
CA GLY A 90 -15.47 16.34 -1.31
C GLY A 90 -14.02 16.15 -0.90
N GLN A 91 -13.75 15.52 0.25
CA GLN A 91 -12.39 15.23 0.73
C GLN A 91 -11.84 13.98 0.05
N TYR A 92 -10.54 13.94 -0.26
CA TYR A 92 -9.90 12.73 -0.75
C TYR A 92 -9.39 11.88 0.41
N LYS A 93 -9.57 10.56 0.28
CA LYS A 93 -9.03 9.55 1.18
C LYS A 93 -8.33 8.46 0.39
N ILE A 94 -7.35 7.81 1.00
CA ILE A 94 -6.69 6.65 0.40
C ILE A 94 -7.65 5.46 0.49
N VAL A 95 -8.04 4.92 -0.66
CA VAL A 95 -8.94 3.76 -0.76
C VAL A 95 -8.19 2.46 -1.04
N SER A 96 -6.99 2.54 -1.61
CA SER A 96 -6.09 1.39 -1.82
C SER A 96 -4.66 1.84 -2.06
N LEU A 97 -3.72 0.92 -1.88
CA LEU A 97 -2.30 1.06 -2.21
C LEU A 97 -1.85 -0.20 -2.97
N VAL A 98 -1.00 -0.01 -3.98
CA VAL A 98 -0.25 -1.09 -4.64
C VAL A 98 1.22 -0.78 -4.45
N TYR A 99 1.95 -1.63 -3.74
CA TYR A 99 3.39 -1.48 -3.50
C TYR A 99 4.15 -2.70 -4.01
N GLY A 100 5.45 -2.53 -4.31
CA GLY A 100 6.32 -3.57 -4.89
C GLY A 100 6.11 -4.97 -4.31
N GLU A 101 6.00 -5.97 -5.20
CA GLU A 101 5.62 -7.38 -4.98
C GLU A 101 4.27 -7.65 -4.28
N HIS A 102 3.62 -6.63 -3.70
CA HIS A 102 2.46 -6.77 -2.84
C HIS A 102 1.20 -5.97 -3.29
N PHE A 103 0.20 -6.65 -3.88
CA PHE A 103 -1.11 -6.07 -4.24
C PHE A 103 -2.13 -6.22 -3.11
N HIS A 104 -2.60 -5.08 -2.59
CA HIS A 104 -3.67 -5.02 -1.59
C HIS A 104 -4.91 -4.33 -2.17
N LEU A 105 -6.03 -5.06 -2.28
CA LEU A 105 -7.32 -4.51 -2.71
C LEU A 105 -8.35 -4.65 -1.60
N ASN A 106 -8.94 -3.53 -1.18
CA ASN A 106 -9.79 -3.44 0.02
C ASN A 106 -9.10 -4.10 1.26
N GLY A 107 -7.76 -4.01 1.26
CA GLY A 107 -6.79 -4.68 2.11
C GLY A 107 -7.01 -6.17 2.39
N ARG A 108 -7.43 -6.92 1.37
CA ARG A 108 -6.94 -8.30 1.23
C ARG A 108 -5.60 -8.26 0.52
N ASP A 109 -4.64 -9.02 1.02
CA ASP A 109 -3.41 -9.37 0.32
C ASP A 109 -3.74 -10.35 -0.82
N TYR A 110 -3.31 -10.03 -2.04
CA TYR A 110 -3.50 -10.85 -3.25
C TYR A 110 -2.20 -11.47 -3.77
N ASN A 111 -1.14 -11.50 -2.96
CA ASN A 111 0.21 -11.94 -3.33
C ASN A 111 0.37 -13.45 -3.42
N ARG A 112 -0.71 -14.20 -3.17
CA ARG A 112 -0.81 -15.59 -3.62
C ARG A 112 -0.87 -15.71 -5.16
N GLN A 113 -1.07 -14.61 -5.89
CA GLN A 113 -0.92 -14.58 -7.34
C GLN A 113 0.53 -14.21 -7.69
N ARG A 114 1.33 -15.25 -7.96
CA ARG A 114 2.70 -15.16 -8.51
C ARG A 114 2.86 -13.95 -9.44
N ASN A 115 3.86 -13.12 -9.14
CA ASN A 115 4.52 -12.21 -10.07
C ASN A 115 3.58 -11.53 -11.08
N LEU A 116 3.14 -10.29 -10.79
CA LEU A 116 2.49 -9.42 -11.78
C LEU A 116 3.36 -9.17 -13.04
N ARG A 117 4.65 -9.55 -13.02
CA ARG A 117 5.52 -9.63 -14.21
C ARG A 117 5.14 -10.74 -15.21
N HIS A 118 4.26 -11.68 -14.84
CA HIS A 118 3.83 -12.80 -15.69
C HIS A 118 2.35 -12.78 -16.09
N THR A 119 1.55 -11.82 -15.62
CA THR A 119 0.19 -11.63 -16.13
C THR A 119 0.28 -10.98 -17.52
N GLN A 120 0.45 -11.82 -18.54
CA GLN A 120 0.11 -11.47 -19.91
C GLN A 120 -1.32 -10.93 -19.91
N TYR A 121 -1.46 -9.66 -20.30
CA TYR A 121 -2.74 -9.06 -20.62
C TYR A 121 -3.40 -9.93 -21.70
N PHE A 122 -4.38 -10.75 -21.31
CA PHE A 122 -5.33 -11.28 -22.27
C PHE A 122 -6.27 -10.13 -22.65
N GLU A 123 -5.89 -9.36 -23.67
CA GLU A 123 -6.87 -8.65 -24.47
C GLU A 123 -7.84 -9.69 -25.03
N ARG A 124 -9.05 -9.75 -24.48
CA ARG A 124 -10.19 -10.30 -25.22
C ARG A 124 -10.43 -9.38 -26.41
N ARG A 125 -9.85 -9.74 -27.56
CA ARG A 125 -10.36 -9.26 -28.85
C ARG A 125 -11.78 -9.79 -29.00
N LYS A 126 -12.68 -8.88 -29.40
CA LYS A 126 -14.08 -9.16 -29.76
C LYS A 126 -14.16 -10.17 -30.90
#